data_AF-A0A1Q7TFK9-F1
#
_entry.id   AF-A0A1Q7TFK9-F1
#
_cell.length_a   1.000
_cell.length_b   1.000
_cell.length_c   1.000
_cell.angle_alpha   90.00
_cell.angle_beta   90.00
_cell.angle_gamma   90.00
#
_symmetry.space_group_name_H-M   'P 1'
#
loop_
_entity.id
_entity.type
_entity.pdbx_description
1 polymer ?
#
loop_
_entity_poly.entity_id
_entity_poly.type
_entity_poly.pdbx_seq_one_letter_code
_entity_poly.pdbx_strand_id
1 'polypeptide(L)'
;MTALAVSSLAAQEPAPPPVVGTWDLTLTARDGRPRPSWLEVHVSGNGVLVGRFVGVVGSVRPISRLTYANDTLRFAIPPQWEGGAADLQFAGVVTGDGLGGTITDPNGTPYPFTAVRAPALRRATPTWAAPLPLFNGKDLTGWHTVGGTNQWSAVNGVLTNAKGGANLVTDALYTDFKLHVEVRYPPRGNSGVYLRGRHEVQVEDSVVTNADAEATGGLGAIYGFLIPNQNAAKGAGKWEML
;
A
#
# COMPACT_ATOMS: atom_id res chain seq x y z
N MET A 1 -51.78 -39.53 15.79
CA MET A 1 -51.39 -38.31 15.07
C MET A 1 -50.06 -37.88 15.66
N THR A 2 -48.95 -38.03 14.94
CA THR A 2 -47.61 -37.74 15.45
C THR A 2 -47.18 -36.40 14.89
N ALA A 3 -46.97 -35.40 15.74
CA ALA A 3 -46.42 -34.12 15.33
C ALA A 3 -44.89 -34.20 15.36
N LEU A 4 -44.26 -33.97 14.21
CA LEU A 4 -42.81 -33.78 14.09
C LEU A 4 -42.52 -32.28 14.14
N ALA A 5 -41.69 -31.87 15.09
CA ALA A 5 -41.13 -30.52 15.13
C ALA A 5 -39.80 -30.50 14.38
N VAL A 6 -39.65 -29.55 13.46
CA VAL A 6 -38.38 -29.29 12.77
C VAL A 6 -37.65 -28.20 13.55
N SER A 7 -36.54 -28.55 14.18
CA SER A 7 -35.59 -27.58 14.71
C SER A 7 -34.84 -26.94 13.55
N SER A 8 -34.77 -25.62 13.50
CA SER A 8 -33.93 -24.90 12.54
C SER A 8 -32.46 -25.25 12.77
N LEU A 9 -31.87 -25.98 11.83
CA LEU A 9 -30.41 -26.15 11.74
C LEU A 9 -29.82 -24.86 11.18
N ALA A 10 -29.15 -24.08 12.02
CA ALA A 10 -28.24 -23.05 11.56
C ALA A 10 -26.90 -23.72 11.24
N ALA A 11 -26.58 -23.86 9.95
CA ALA A 11 -25.22 -24.20 9.55
C ALA A 11 -24.33 -23.00 9.86
N GLN A 12 -23.57 -23.07 10.95
CA GLN A 12 -22.55 -22.09 11.25
C GLN A 12 -21.36 -22.40 10.34
N GLU A 13 -21.03 -21.52 9.41
CA GLU A 13 -19.78 -21.64 8.66
C GLU A 13 -18.62 -21.78 9.66
N PRO A 14 -17.66 -22.70 9.43
CA PRO A 14 -16.48 -22.79 10.27
C PRO A 14 -15.81 -21.42 10.34
N ALA A 15 -15.51 -20.96 11.55
CA ALA A 15 -14.81 -19.70 11.70
C ALA A 15 -13.49 -19.74 10.90
N PRO A 16 -13.19 -18.71 10.10
CA PRO A 16 -11.94 -18.66 9.36
C PRO A 16 -10.75 -18.67 10.34
N PRO A 17 -9.57 -19.17 9.91
CA PRO A 17 -8.38 -19.12 10.75
C PRO A 17 -8.12 -17.70 11.29
N PRO A 18 -7.66 -17.52 12.53
CA PRO A 18 -7.49 -16.19 13.15
C PRO A 18 -6.63 -15.22 12.35
N VAL A 19 -5.74 -15.75 11.51
CA VAL A 19 -4.85 -14.98 10.65
C VAL A 19 -5.55 -14.33 9.44
N VAL A 20 -6.75 -14.80 9.06
CA VAL A 20 -7.53 -14.24 7.96
C VAL A 20 -7.93 -12.80 8.27
N GLY A 21 -7.84 -11.96 7.24
CA GLY A 21 -8.14 -10.53 7.30
C GLY A 21 -6.94 -9.68 6.91
N THR A 22 -7.06 -8.41 7.29
CA THR A 22 -6.14 -7.35 6.87
C THR A 22 -5.34 -6.86 8.06
N TRP A 23 -4.02 -6.72 7.90
CA TRP A 23 -3.07 -6.41 8.95
C TRP A 23 -2.22 -5.20 8.57
N ASP A 24 -2.14 -4.24 9.49
CA ASP A 24 -1.23 -3.10 9.39
C ASP A 24 0.06 -3.43 10.13
N LEU A 25 1.18 -3.51 9.39
CA LEU A 25 2.46 -3.94 9.91
C LEU A 25 3.37 -2.74 10.16
N THR A 26 4.13 -2.81 11.25
CA THR A 26 5.24 -1.91 11.55
C THR A 26 6.52 -2.74 11.69
N LEU A 27 7.42 -2.62 10.72
CA LEU A 27 8.75 -3.22 10.76
C LEU A 27 9.70 -2.29 11.50
N THR A 28 10.62 -2.87 12.26
CA THR A 28 11.70 -2.14 12.93
C THR A 28 12.98 -2.30 12.10
N ALA A 29 13.41 -1.22 11.45
CA ALA A 29 14.68 -1.23 10.71
C ALA A 29 15.89 -1.17 11.65
N ARG A 30 17.09 -1.48 11.14
CA ARG A 30 18.35 -1.47 11.92
C ARG A 30 18.67 -0.12 12.53
N ASP A 31 18.22 0.98 11.92
CA ASP A 31 18.34 2.35 12.43
C ASP A 31 17.30 2.68 13.53
N GLY A 32 16.51 1.70 13.96
CA GLY A 32 15.44 1.84 14.94
C GLY A 32 14.19 2.54 14.41
N ARG A 33 14.18 2.97 13.14
CA ARG A 33 13.03 3.70 12.58
C ARG A 33 11.94 2.72 12.14
N PRO A 34 10.66 3.04 12.42
CA PRO A 34 9.55 2.23 11.96
C PRO A 34 9.43 2.33 10.43
N ARG A 35 9.06 1.21 9.79
CA ARG A 35 8.70 1.14 8.37
C ARG A 35 7.28 0.57 8.25
N PRO A 36 6.35 1.29 7.60
CA PRO A 36 5.02 0.77 7.37
C PRO A 36 5.07 -0.39 6.36
N SER A 37 4.16 -1.35 6.53
CA SER A 37 3.96 -2.48 5.63
C SER A 37 2.52 -2.98 5.80
N TRP A 38 2.08 -3.88 4.93
CA TRP A 38 0.71 -4.37 4.92
C TRP A 38 0.62 -5.83 4.50
N LEU A 39 -0.32 -6.56 5.10
CA LEU A 39 -0.64 -7.94 4.76
C LEU A 39 -2.15 -8.12 4.69
N GLU A 40 -2.61 -8.77 3.64
CA GLU A 40 -3.97 -9.28 3.52
C GLU A 40 -3.93 -10.79 3.32
N VAL A 41 -4.71 -11.51 4.12
CA VAL A 41 -4.86 -12.97 4.05
C VAL A 41 -6.32 -13.30 3.86
N HIS A 42 -6.63 -14.12 2.86
CA HIS A 42 -7.98 -14.62 2.63
C HIS A 42 -7.96 -16.10 2.25
N VAL A 43 -9.12 -16.74 2.46
CA VAL A 43 -9.33 -18.14 2.04
C VAL A 43 -9.70 -18.14 0.56
N SER A 44 -9.01 -18.97 -0.21
CA SER A 44 -9.32 -19.30 -1.60
C SER A 44 -9.85 -20.73 -1.67
N GLY A 45 -11.00 -20.89 -2.35
CA GLY A 45 -11.71 -22.16 -2.45
C GLY A 45 -12.01 -22.76 -1.07
N ASN A 46 -11.78 -24.07 -0.92
CA ASN A 46 -12.20 -24.83 0.25
C ASN A 46 -11.18 -24.82 1.42
N GLY A 47 -10.19 -23.93 1.42
CA GLY A 47 -9.28 -23.80 2.57
C GLY A 47 -7.84 -23.39 2.28
N VAL A 48 -7.48 -23.01 1.05
CA VAL A 48 -6.12 -22.53 0.75
C VAL A 48 -5.99 -21.08 1.20
N LEU A 49 -5.01 -20.76 2.02
CA LEU A 49 -4.71 -19.37 2.34
C LEU A 49 -3.88 -18.74 1.22
N VAL A 50 -4.37 -17.62 0.69
CA VAL A 50 -3.70 -16.76 -0.29
C VAL A 50 -3.75 -15.32 0.22
N GLY A 51 -3.04 -14.40 -0.44
CA GLY A 51 -2.97 -13.05 0.10
C GLY A 51 -2.29 -12.02 -0.79
N ARG A 52 -2.06 -10.86 -0.19
CA ARG A 52 -1.31 -9.74 -0.76
C ARG A 52 -0.39 -9.16 0.30
N PHE A 53 0.81 -8.77 -0.09
CA PHE A 53 1.79 -8.18 0.79
C PHE A 53 2.40 -6.93 0.17
N VAL A 54 2.48 -5.85 0.93
CA VAL A 54 3.26 -4.66 0.58
C VAL A 54 4.43 -4.58 1.55
N GLY A 55 5.65 -4.62 1.02
CA GLY A 55 6.88 -4.50 1.82
C GLY A 55 7.14 -3.06 2.24
N VAL A 56 8.41 -2.73 2.48
CA VAL A 56 8.84 -1.34 2.71
C VAL A 56 8.78 -0.52 1.41
N VAL A 57 8.88 -1.20 0.27
CA VAL A 57 8.67 -0.61 -1.06
C VAL A 57 7.20 -0.80 -1.44
N GLY A 58 6.54 0.26 -1.91
CA GLY A 58 5.07 0.37 -2.06
C GLY A 58 4.38 -0.55 -3.07
N SER A 59 5.08 -1.54 -3.64
CA SER A 59 4.53 -2.49 -4.60
C SER A 59 3.83 -3.64 -3.89
N VAL A 60 2.55 -3.86 -4.22
CA VAL A 60 1.82 -5.03 -3.72
C VAL A 60 2.25 -6.28 -4.47
N ARG A 61 2.43 -7.36 -3.71
CA ARG A 61 2.87 -8.66 -4.21
C ARG A 61 1.82 -9.71 -3.88
N PRO A 62 1.30 -10.45 -4.89
CA PRO A 62 0.38 -11.54 -4.63
C PRO A 62 1.11 -12.68 -3.93
N ILE A 63 0.41 -13.31 -2.98
CA ILE A 63 0.88 -14.49 -2.26
C ILE A 63 0.02 -15.66 -2.72
N SER A 64 0.60 -16.56 -3.52
CA SER A 64 -0.11 -17.71 -4.08
C SER A 64 -0.41 -18.79 -3.04
N ARG A 65 0.33 -18.82 -1.93
CA ARG A 65 0.11 -19.76 -0.84
C ARG A 65 0.74 -19.27 0.47
N LEU A 66 -0.03 -19.36 1.55
CA LEU A 66 0.44 -19.19 2.92
C LEU A 66 0.24 -20.50 3.69
N THR A 67 1.14 -20.78 4.63
CA THR A 67 0.97 -21.87 5.60
C THR A 67 0.63 -21.28 6.96
N TYR A 68 -0.38 -21.84 7.61
CA TYR A 68 -0.77 -21.47 8.97
C TYR A 68 -0.92 -22.73 9.80
N ALA A 69 -0.06 -22.90 10.79
CA ALA A 69 -0.08 -24.04 11.72
C ALA A 69 0.51 -23.61 13.07
N ASN A 70 -0.05 -24.10 14.18
CA ASN A 70 0.38 -23.77 15.54
C ASN A 70 0.53 -22.24 15.72
N ASP A 71 -0.51 -21.50 15.32
CA ASP A 71 -0.60 -20.04 15.33
C ASP A 71 0.48 -19.29 14.55
N THR A 72 1.27 -20.01 13.75
CA THR A 72 2.38 -19.44 12.98
C THR A 72 2.02 -19.37 11.50
N LEU A 73 1.97 -18.16 10.97
CA LEU A 73 1.88 -17.84 9.56
C LEU A 73 3.27 -17.83 8.92
N ARG A 74 3.42 -18.49 7.77
CA ARG A 74 4.63 -18.42 6.94
C ARG A 74 4.29 -18.29 5.47
N PHE A 75 5.11 -17.52 4.76
CA PHE A 75 5.11 -17.47 3.30
C PHE A 75 6.47 -16.96 2.80
N ALA A 76 6.70 -17.14 1.51
CA ALA A 76 7.85 -16.60 0.80
C ALA A 76 7.39 -15.85 -0.45
N ILE A 77 8.09 -14.80 -0.84
CA ILE A 77 7.82 -14.03 -2.06
C ILE A 77 9.12 -13.84 -2.83
N PRO A 78 9.15 -14.09 -4.15
CA PRO A 78 10.33 -13.84 -4.98
C PRO A 78 10.86 -12.40 -4.85
N PRO A 79 12.17 -12.18 -5.02
CA PRO A 79 12.74 -10.85 -5.08
C PRO A 79 12.13 -10.05 -6.23
N GLN A 80 11.87 -8.76 -6.02
CA GLN A 80 11.26 -7.89 -7.04
C GLN A 80 11.98 -6.55 -7.14
N TRP A 81 11.95 -5.75 -6.08
CA TRP A 81 12.52 -4.39 -6.05
C TRP A 81 13.65 -4.24 -5.04
N GLU A 82 13.61 -5.06 -3.98
CA GLU A 82 14.68 -5.12 -3.00
C GLU A 82 15.94 -5.75 -3.61
N GLY A 83 17.11 -5.29 -3.18
CA GLY A 83 18.37 -5.94 -3.55
C GLY A 83 18.45 -7.35 -2.96
N GLY A 84 19.18 -8.24 -3.64
CA GLY A 84 19.34 -9.64 -3.25
C GLY A 84 18.70 -10.59 -4.26
N ALA A 85 18.93 -11.89 -4.06
CA ALA A 85 18.45 -12.93 -4.98
C ALA A 85 17.63 -14.02 -4.29
N ALA A 86 17.56 -14.02 -2.96
CA ALA A 86 16.72 -14.94 -2.20
C ALA A 86 15.27 -14.47 -2.18
N ASP A 87 14.35 -15.38 -1.91
CA ASP A 87 12.98 -15.03 -1.62
C ASP A 87 12.89 -14.28 -0.28
N LEU A 88 12.10 -13.22 -0.24
CA LEU A 88 11.66 -12.62 1.03
C LEU A 88 10.93 -13.68 1.84
N GLN A 89 11.32 -13.84 3.11
CA GLN A 89 10.70 -14.80 4.03
C GLN A 89 9.86 -14.07 5.06
N PHE A 90 8.63 -14.53 5.27
CA PHE A 90 7.75 -14.05 6.32
C PHE A 90 7.49 -15.15 7.34
N ALA A 91 7.63 -14.83 8.62
CA ALA A 91 7.19 -15.68 9.72
C ALA A 91 6.57 -14.82 10.82
N GLY A 92 5.30 -15.07 11.15
CA GLY A 92 4.59 -14.35 12.20
C GLY A 92 3.73 -15.26 13.05
N VAL A 93 3.65 -14.98 14.34
CA VAL A 93 2.80 -15.68 15.31
C VAL A 93 1.61 -14.79 15.63
N VAL A 94 0.40 -15.33 15.50
CA VAL A 94 -0.84 -14.66 15.91
C VAL A 94 -0.97 -14.76 17.43
N THR A 95 -1.32 -13.66 18.08
CA THR A 95 -1.56 -13.61 19.54
C THR A 95 -2.69 -12.63 19.82
N GLY A 96 -3.88 -13.15 20.11
CA GLY A 96 -5.10 -12.34 20.22
C GLY A 96 -5.40 -11.61 18.91
N ASP A 97 -5.51 -10.28 18.98
CA ASP A 97 -5.69 -9.40 17.81
C ASP A 97 -4.37 -8.88 17.22
N GLY A 98 -3.23 -9.41 17.68
CA GLY A 98 -1.90 -9.08 17.20
C GLY A 98 -1.30 -10.16 16.31
N LEU A 99 -0.35 -9.76 15.48
CA LEU A 99 0.54 -10.64 14.72
C LEU A 99 1.96 -10.08 14.84
N GLY A 100 2.92 -10.90 15.27
CA GLY A 100 4.30 -10.45 15.46
C GLY A 100 5.31 -11.47 14.97
N GLY A 101 6.46 -11.01 14.49
CA GLY A 101 7.50 -11.93 14.02
C GLY A 101 8.60 -11.22 13.25
N THR A 102 9.11 -11.90 12.22
CA THR A 102 10.25 -11.44 11.42
C THR A 102 9.94 -11.55 9.94
N ILE A 103 10.29 -10.48 9.21
CA ILE A 103 10.42 -10.48 7.75
C ILE A 103 11.90 -10.48 7.43
N THR A 104 12.37 -11.42 6.63
CA THR A 104 13.76 -11.45 6.14
C THR A 104 13.78 -11.03 4.68
N ASP A 105 14.53 -9.98 4.36
CA ASP A 105 14.64 -9.48 2.98
C ASP A 105 15.44 -10.44 2.07
N PRO A 106 15.43 -10.21 0.74
CA PRO A 106 16.23 -11.00 -0.20
C PRO A 106 17.75 -10.99 0.00
N ASN A 107 18.30 -10.10 0.83
CA ASN A 107 19.70 -10.10 1.25
C ASN A 107 19.95 -10.91 2.53
N GLY A 108 18.91 -11.49 3.14
CA GLY A 108 18.99 -12.20 4.40
C GLY A 108 18.94 -11.30 5.64
N THR A 109 18.64 -10.00 5.50
CA THR A 109 18.50 -9.11 6.65
C THR A 109 17.13 -9.29 7.33
N PRO A 110 17.09 -9.60 8.64
CA PRO A 110 15.84 -9.71 9.37
C PRO A 110 15.32 -8.35 9.83
N TYR A 111 14.00 -8.19 9.77
CA TYR A 111 13.23 -7.05 10.23
C TYR A 111 12.15 -7.57 11.19
N PRO A 112 12.30 -7.37 12.50
CA PRO A 112 11.22 -7.62 13.45
C PRO A 112 10.02 -6.76 13.09
N PHE A 113 8.82 -7.31 13.21
CA PHE A 113 7.59 -6.56 12.99
C PHE A 113 6.55 -6.86 14.06
N THR A 114 5.67 -5.88 14.26
CA THR A 114 4.39 -6.05 14.94
C THR A 114 3.29 -5.66 13.98
N ALA A 115 2.11 -6.23 14.17
CA ALA A 115 0.95 -5.94 13.36
C ALA A 115 -0.33 -5.99 14.19
N VAL A 116 -1.27 -5.15 13.79
CA VAL A 116 -2.63 -5.09 14.33
C VAL A 116 -3.62 -5.26 13.19
N ARG A 117 -4.86 -5.64 13.50
CA ARG A 117 -5.92 -5.66 12.49
C ARG A 117 -6.12 -4.25 11.92
N ALA A 118 -6.17 -4.16 10.59
CA ALA A 118 -6.53 -2.92 9.93
C ALA A 118 -7.97 -2.53 10.32
N PRO A 119 -8.23 -1.27 10.68
CA PRO A 119 -9.56 -0.85 11.09
C PRO A 119 -10.54 -0.95 9.92
N ALA A 120 -11.78 -1.36 10.20
CA ALA A 120 -12.85 -1.26 9.23
C ALA A 120 -13.08 0.22 8.88
N LEU A 121 -12.86 0.61 7.62
CA LEU A 121 -13.07 1.98 7.16
C LEU A 121 -14.57 2.29 6.89
N ARG A 122 -15.47 1.76 7.73
CA ARG A 122 -16.90 2.07 7.68
C ARG A 122 -17.16 3.34 8.47
N ARG A 123 -17.31 4.46 7.76
CA ARG A 123 -17.55 5.79 8.35
C ARG A 123 -18.78 6.42 7.72
N ALA A 124 -19.40 7.33 8.47
CA ALA A 124 -20.43 8.20 7.90
C ALA A 124 -19.82 9.09 6.81
N THR A 125 -20.62 9.49 5.83
CA THR A 125 -20.18 10.45 4.80
C THR A 125 -19.72 11.74 5.48
N PRO A 126 -18.47 12.19 5.24
CA PRO A 126 -17.96 13.40 5.86
C PRO A 126 -18.63 14.65 5.29
N THR A 127 -18.75 15.69 6.12
CA THR A 127 -19.08 17.04 5.65
C THR A 127 -17.81 17.73 5.17
N TRP A 128 -17.80 18.20 3.93
CA TRP A 128 -16.62 18.82 3.33
C TRP A 128 -16.47 20.28 3.76
N ALA A 129 -15.28 20.64 4.26
CA ALA A 129 -14.91 22.03 4.51
C ALA A 129 -14.54 22.77 3.20
N ALA A 130 -14.28 24.07 3.31
CA ALA A 130 -13.71 24.84 2.20
C ALA A 130 -12.32 24.28 1.81
N PRO A 131 -11.95 24.32 0.51
CA PRO A 131 -10.64 23.85 0.06
C PRO A 131 -9.49 24.58 0.75
N LEU A 132 -8.48 23.81 1.16
CA LEU A 132 -7.25 24.32 1.77
C LEU A 132 -6.08 24.12 0.78
N PRO A 133 -5.30 25.17 0.45
CA PRO A 133 -4.09 25.00 -0.35
C PRO A 133 -3.04 24.17 0.41
N LEU A 134 -2.60 23.07 -0.18
CA LEU A 134 -1.50 22.25 0.38
C LEU A 134 -0.11 22.85 0.11
N PHE A 135 0.03 23.64 -0.95
CA PHE A 135 1.28 24.28 -1.33
C PHE A 135 1.11 25.79 -1.39
N ASN A 136 2.08 26.53 -0.84
CA ASN A 136 2.03 27.98 -0.73
C ASN A 136 2.57 28.72 -1.97
N GLY A 137 3.05 28.00 -2.99
CA GLY A 137 3.60 28.57 -4.22
C GLY A 137 5.01 29.15 -4.09
N LYS A 138 5.65 29.07 -2.92
CA LYS A 138 6.89 29.80 -2.62
C LYS A 138 8.02 28.92 -2.11
N ASP A 139 7.73 27.99 -1.21
CA ASP A 139 8.74 27.17 -0.54
C ASP A 139 8.12 25.87 0.03
N LEU A 140 8.93 25.08 0.74
CA LEU A 140 8.49 23.80 1.31
C LEU A 140 7.86 23.94 2.71
N THR A 141 7.45 25.15 3.13
CA THR A 141 6.78 25.31 4.43
C THR A 141 5.50 24.45 4.49
N GLY A 142 5.35 23.65 5.54
CA GLY A 142 4.28 22.66 5.67
C GLY A 142 4.63 21.28 5.10
N TRP A 143 5.87 21.08 4.67
CA TRP A 143 6.38 19.83 4.12
C TRP A 143 7.75 19.48 4.70
N HIS A 144 8.01 18.18 4.80
CA HIS A 144 9.33 17.64 5.12
C HIS A 144 9.67 16.46 4.20
N THR A 145 10.95 16.13 4.11
CA THR A 145 11.42 15.01 3.29
C THR A 145 11.66 13.75 4.10
N VAL A 146 11.27 12.59 3.55
CA VAL A 146 11.47 11.27 4.17
C VAL A 146 12.19 10.33 3.21
N GLY A 147 13.26 9.70 3.70
CA GLY A 147 14.11 8.78 2.94
C GLY A 147 14.98 9.49 1.92
N GLY A 148 16.22 9.04 1.68
CA GLY A 148 17.08 9.62 0.63
C GLY A 148 17.45 11.10 0.80
N THR A 149 18.01 11.69 -0.26
CA THR A 149 18.46 13.09 -0.29
C THR A 149 17.34 13.99 -0.83
N ASN A 150 17.07 15.13 -0.18
CA ASN A 150 16.10 16.10 -0.69
C ASN A 150 16.49 16.58 -2.11
N GLN A 151 15.56 16.47 -3.06
CA GLN A 151 15.65 16.99 -4.43
C GLN A 151 14.46 17.88 -4.79
N TRP A 152 13.60 18.19 -3.80
CA TRP A 152 12.42 19.03 -3.95
C TRP A 152 12.76 20.48 -3.71
N SER A 153 12.16 21.34 -4.54
CA SER A 153 12.23 22.80 -4.40
C SER A 153 10.98 23.44 -4.99
N ALA A 154 10.67 24.66 -4.59
CA ALA A 154 9.67 25.48 -5.24
C ALA A 154 10.31 26.29 -6.36
N VAL A 155 9.88 26.04 -7.60
CA VAL A 155 10.39 26.74 -8.79
C VAL A 155 9.20 27.33 -9.53
N ASN A 156 9.13 28.66 -9.63
CA ASN A 156 8.06 29.38 -10.34
C ASN A 156 6.64 28.96 -9.91
N GLY A 157 6.40 28.78 -8.61
CA GLY A 157 5.09 28.36 -8.12
C GLY A 157 4.78 26.86 -8.31
N VAL A 158 5.78 26.02 -8.58
CA VAL A 158 5.62 24.57 -8.75
C VAL A 158 6.57 23.80 -7.83
N LEU A 159 6.06 22.79 -7.12
CA LEU A 159 6.89 21.80 -6.45
C LEU A 159 7.61 20.95 -7.49
N THR A 160 8.94 21.09 -7.57
CA THR A 160 9.78 20.46 -8.58
C THR A 160 10.77 19.52 -7.93
N ASN A 161 10.78 18.28 -8.39
CA ASN A 161 11.79 17.29 -8.05
C ASN A 161 12.84 17.22 -9.16
N ALA A 162 14.11 17.51 -8.84
CA ALA A 162 15.16 17.59 -9.86
C ALA A 162 15.62 16.21 -10.38
N LYS A 163 15.58 15.20 -9.53
CA LYS A 163 15.94 13.79 -9.81
C LYS A 163 15.49 12.91 -8.65
N GLY A 164 15.57 11.59 -8.85
CA GLY A 164 15.30 10.60 -7.80
C GLY A 164 15.99 10.94 -6.48
N GLY A 165 15.23 10.86 -5.39
CA GLY A 165 15.65 11.31 -4.08
C GLY A 165 14.56 11.06 -3.06
N ALA A 166 14.42 11.97 -2.11
CA ALA A 166 13.45 11.84 -1.03
C ALA A 166 11.99 11.98 -1.45
N ASN A 167 11.12 11.32 -0.70
CA ASN A 167 9.68 11.60 -0.74
C ASN A 167 9.41 12.93 -0.03
N LEU A 168 8.42 13.68 -0.50
CA LEU A 168 7.94 14.91 0.13
C LEU A 168 6.61 14.62 0.84
N VAL A 169 6.52 14.95 2.13
CA VAL A 169 5.39 14.59 3.00
C VAL A 169 4.85 15.85 3.67
N THR A 170 3.52 16.00 3.72
CA THR A 170 2.89 17.10 4.45
C THR A 170 3.16 16.97 5.95
N ASP A 171 3.39 18.08 6.62
CA ASP A 171 3.48 18.11 8.09
C ASP A 171 2.12 17.80 8.74
N ALA A 172 1.04 18.23 8.09
CA ALA A 172 -0.32 17.93 8.50
C ALA A 172 -0.73 16.50 8.11
N LEU A 173 -1.56 15.88 8.95
CA LEU A 173 -2.17 14.59 8.70
C LEU A 173 -3.65 14.77 8.34
N TYR A 174 -4.10 14.02 7.32
CA TYR A 174 -5.46 14.08 6.81
C TYR A 174 -6.13 12.71 6.90
N THR A 175 -7.43 12.70 7.18
CA THR A 175 -8.24 11.47 7.23
C THR A 175 -9.08 11.35 5.96
N ASP A 176 -10.33 11.79 6.01
CA ASP A 176 -11.23 11.80 4.86
C ASP A 176 -11.09 13.17 4.17
N PHE A 177 -10.72 13.16 2.89
CA PHE A 177 -10.42 14.39 2.14
C PHE A 177 -10.85 14.26 0.68
N LYS A 178 -11.03 15.42 0.04
CA LYS A 178 -10.98 15.56 -1.41
C LYS A 178 -9.66 16.22 -1.75
N LEU A 179 -8.89 15.57 -2.62
CA LEU A 179 -7.60 16.06 -3.07
C LEU A 179 -7.73 16.45 -4.54
N HIS A 180 -7.10 17.56 -4.89
CA HIS A 180 -6.92 18.00 -6.27
C HIS A 180 -5.43 18.26 -6.45
N VAL A 181 -4.81 17.59 -7.42
CA VAL A 181 -3.40 17.77 -7.73
C VAL A 181 -3.23 17.88 -9.24
N GLU A 182 -2.42 18.84 -9.67
CA GLU A 182 -1.91 18.86 -11.03
C GLU A 182 -0.47 18.36 -11.04
N VAL A 183 -0.17 17.43 -11.93
CA VAL A 183 1.18 16.86 -12.08
C VAL A 183 1.69 17.03 -13.50
N ARG A 184 3.01 17.17 -13.63
CA ARG A 184 3.71 17.18 -14.92
C ARG A 184 5.01 16.40 -14.79
N TYR A 185 5.23 15.46 -15.69
CA TYR A 185 6.38 14.55 -15.67
C TYR A 185 7.15 14.60 -17.01
N PRO A 186 8.47 14.30 -17.01
CA PRO A 186 9.25 14.15 -18.24
C PRO A 186 8.94 12.81 -18.93
N PRO A 187 9.40 12.60 -20.18
CA PRO A 187 9.31 11.29 -20.82
C PRO A 187 9.92 10.20 -19.96
N ARG A 188 9.22 9.06 -19.83
CA ARG A 188 9.59 7.94 -18.94
C ARG A 188 9.68 8.31 -17.46
N GLY A 189 9.04 9.40 -17.04
CA GLY A 189 8.96 9.81 -15.64
C GLY A 189 8.16 8.81 -14.80
N ASN A 190 8.51 8.71 -13.52
CA ASN A 190 7.81 7.91 -12.52
C ASN A 190 7.82 8.66 -11.18
N SER A 191 6.65 8.76 -10.55
CA SER A 191 6.39 9.34 -9.25
C SER A 191 5.05 8.80 -8.73
N GLY A 192 4.53 9.38 -7.65
CA GLY A 192 3.23 8.98 -7.12
C GLY A 192 2.72 9.93 -6.04
N VAL A 193 1.40 9.92 -5.85
CA VAL A 193 0.70 10.65 -4.78
C VAL A 193 0.23 9.64 -3.73
N TYR A 194 0.87 9.65 -2.56
CA TYR A 194 0.60 8.68 -1.50
C TYR A 194 -0.54 9.13 -0.60
N LEU A 195 -1.70 8.50 -0.72
CA LEU A 195 -2.85 8.73 0.13
C LEU A 195 -2.59 8.14 1.53
N ARG A 196 -2.45 9.02 2.51
CA ARG A 196 -2.15 8.68 3.92
C ARG A 196 -0.86 7.84 4.07
N GLY A 197 0.10 8.03 3.16
CA GLY A 197 1.35 7.27 3.15
C GLY A 197 1.19 5.77 2.87
N ARG A 198 0.03 5.32 2.36
CA ARG A 198 -0.31 3.89 2.25
C ARG A 198 -0.68 3.43 0.85
N HIS A 199 -1.51 4.19 0.15
CA HIS A 199 -1.95 3.83 -1.21
C HIS A 199 -1.42 4.87 -2.18
N GLU A 200 -0.66 4.44 -3.16
CA GLU A 200 -0.09 5.32 -4.17
C GLU A 200 -1.06 5.46 -5.34
N VAL A 201 -1.48 6.70 -5.61
CA VAL A 201 -2.02 7.07 -6.92
C VAL A 201 -0.83 7.31 -7.83
N GLN A 202 -0.70 6.46 -8.83
CA GLN A 202 0.49 6.35 -9.63
C GLN A 202 0.63 7.52 -10.64
N VAL A 203 1.87 8.01 -10.79
CA VAL A 203 2.23 9.05 -11.77
C VAL A 203 3.35 8.54 -12.65
N GLU A 204 3.03 8.14 -13.87
CA GLU A 204 4.03 7.67 -14.82
C GLU A 204 3.70 8.08 -16.26
N ASP A 205 4.70 7.94 -17.14
CA ASP A 205 4.53 8.13 -18.57
C ASP A 205 3.99 6.85 -19.25
N SER A 206 2.70 6.58 -19.07
CA SER A 206 2.04 5.38 -19.59
C SER A 206 1.96 5.31 -21.13
N VAL A 207 2.21 6.42 -21.84
CA VAL A 207 2.20 6.47 -23.32
C VAL A 207 3.39 5.71 -23.92
N VAL A 208 4.51 5.61 -23.19
CA VAL A 208 5.73 5.00 -23.72
C VAL A 208 5.68 3.47 -23.68
N THR A 209 4.93 2.86 -22.77
CA THR A 209 5.01 1.41 -22.56
C THR A 209 3.79 0.62 -22.99
N ASN A 210 2.61 1.24 -23.21
CA ASN A 210 1.31 0.63 -23.59
C ASN A 210 0.83 -0.54 -22.69
N ALA A 211 1.66 -1.53 -22.41
CA ALA A 211 1.44 -2.62 -21.46
C ALA A 211 1.31 -2.14 -20.01
N ASP A 212 2.05 -1.11 -19.57
CA ASP A 212 1.91 -0.59 -18.19
C ASP A 212 0.64 0.27 -18.03
N ALA A 213 0.20 0.93 -19.11
CA ALA A 213 -1.01 1.74 -19.14
C ALA A 213 -2.29 0.93 -18.85
N GLU A 214 -2.29 -0.36 -19.18
CA GLU A 214 -3.38 -1.30 -18.94
C GLU A 214 -3.14 -2.17 -17.70
N ALA A 215 -2.08 -1.91 -16.95
CA ALA A 215 -1.73 -2.61 -15.72
C ALA A 215 -1.99 -1.72 -14.50
N THR A 216 -1.70 -2.28 -13.33
CA THR A 216 -1.71 -1.52 -12.06
C THR A 216 -0.53 -0.54 -11.93
N GLY A 217 0.19 -0.29 -13.02
CA GLY A 217 1.31 0.64 -13.12
C GLY A 217 0.95 1.96 -13.79
N GLY A 218 -0.21 2.06 -14.47
CA GLY A 218 -0.61 3.23 -15.25
C GLY A 218 -0.85 4.51 -14.45
N LEU A 219 -0.78 5.68 -15.11
CA LEU A 219 -1.19 6.97 -14.55
C LEU A 219 -2.62 6.88 -13.99
N GLY A 220 -2.79 7.23 -12.71
CA GLY A 220 -4.07 7.18 -12.01
C GLY A 220 -4.46 5.80 -11.47
N ALA A 221 -3.65 4.76 -11.69
CA ALA A 221 -3.80 3.49 -10.99
C ALA A 221 -3.67 3.68 -9.47
N ILE A 222 -4.34 2.84 -8.69
CA ILE A 222 -3.87 2.58 -7.32
C ILE A 222 -2.79 1.53 -7.46
N TYR A 223 -1.53 1.93 -7.32
CA TYR A 223 -0.36 1.16 -7.73
C TYR A 223 -0.39 -0.26 -7.17
N GLY A 224 -0.41 -1.25 -8.06
CA GLY A 224 -0.52 -2.67 -7.69
C GLY A 224 -1.93 -3.21 -7.36
N PHE A 225 -2.92 -2.34 -7.11
CA PHE A 225 -4.25 -2.74 -6.63
C PHE A 225 -5.35 -2.60 -7.66
N LEU A 226 -5.49 -1.40 -8.24
CA LEU A 226 -6.61 -1.04 -9.11
C LEU A 226 -6.05 -0.47 -10.40
N ILE A 227 -6.45 -1.09 -11.51
CA ILE A 227 -6.18 -0.61 -12.86
C ILE A 227 -7.09 0.61 -13.11
N PRO A 228 -6.60 1.69 -13.74
CA PRO A 228 -7.47 2.80 -14.13
C PRO A 228 -8.50 2.33 -15.16
N ASN A 229 -9.73 2.83 -15.06
CA ASN A 229 -10.82 2.42 -15.98
C ASN A 229 -10.54 2.79 -17.45
N GLN A 230 -9.68 3.78 -17.69
CA GLN A 230 -9.25 4.21 -19.01
C GLN A 230 -7.89 4.92 -18.90
N ASN A 231 -7.06 4.84 -19.94
CA ASN A 231 -5.90 5.71 -20.08
C ASN A 231 -6.34 7.09 -20.60
N ALA A 232 -6.25 8.11 -19.74
CA ALA A 232 -6.60 9.49 -20.08
C ALA A 232 -5.38 10.44 -20.07
N ALA A 233 -4.16 9.89 -20.14
CA ALA A 233 -2.93 10.67 -20.11
C ALA A 233 -2.83 11.58 -21.34
N LYS A 234 -2.56 12.87 -21.11
CA LYS A 234 -2.16 13.84 -22.14
C LYS A 234 -0.69 13.64 -22.55
N GLY A 235 0.10 13.00 -21.70
CA GLY A 235 1.47 12.57 -21.98
C GLY A 235 2.54 13.52 -21.43
N ALA A 236 3.80 13.10 -21.58
CA ALA A 236 4.95 13.79 -21.01
C ALA A 236 5.01 15.30 -21.32
N GLY A 237 5.35 16.09 -20.31
CA GLY A 237 5.46 17.55 -20.39
C GLY A 237 4.13 18.30 -20.38
N LYS A 238 2.99 17.60 -20.35
CA LYS A 238 1.65 18.18 -20.17
C LYS A 238 1.22 18.12 -18.71
N TRP A 239 0.32 19.01 -18.33
CA TRP A 239 -0.30 19.01 -17.01
C TRP A 239 -1.48 18.04 -16.98
N GLU A 240 -1.38 17.03 -16.11
CA GLU A 240 -2.44 16.09 -15.76
C GLU A 240 -3.15 16.56 -14.51
N MET A 241 -4.45 16.30 -14.41
CA MET A 241 -5.27 16.63 -13.24
C MET A 241 -5.72 15.31 -12.60
N LEU A 242 -5.44 15.17 -11.30
CA LEU A 242 -5.78 14.01 -10.47
C LEU A 242 -6.72 14.43 -9.32
#